data_AF-M6HIX7-F1
#
_entry.id   AF-M6HIX7-F1
#
_cell.length_a   1.000
_cell.length_b   1.000
_cell.length_c   1.000
_cell.angle_alpha   90.00
_cell.angle_beta   90.00
_cell.angle_gamma   90.00
#
_symmetry.space_group_name_H-M   'P 1'
#
loop_
_entity.id
_entity.type
_entity.pdbx_description
1 polymer ?
#
loop_
_entity_poly.entity_id
_entity_poly.type
_entity_poly.pdbx_seq_one_letter_code
_entity_poly.pdbx_strand_id
1 'polypeptide(L)'
;MVLKKNETLRKDDLFDSSSLMNPLSFNTPGLLFPAISLLMLAYTNRFLGLASLSRQLIGKFQENQNPDLLPQIRNLRFRLSLIRHTQSSGILSLLACTSCLTALAFDFQGIAWSLFGTALFF
;
A
#
# COMPACT_ATOMS: atom_id res chain seq x y z
N MET A 1 -32.82 42.95 -1.58
CA MET A 1 -31.69 42.58 -0.69
C MET A 1 -32.26 42.60 0.73
N VAL A 2 -32.82 41.54 1.30
CA VAL A 2 -32.10 40.56 2.16
C VAL A 2 -32.96 39.30 2.43
N LEU A 3 -34.21 39.19 1.98
CA LEU A 3 -35.13 38.10 2.39
C LEU A 3 -35.24 36.89 1.44
N LYS A 4 -34.25 36.64 0.57
CA LYS A 4 -34.14 35.40 -0.23
C LYS A 4 -32.91 34.55 0.16
N LYS A 5 -32.29 34.87 1.30
CA LYS A 5 -31.04 34.24 1.79
C LYS A 5 -31.21 33.43 3.09
N ASN A 6 -32.40 33.45 3.71
CA ASN A 6 -32.68 32.74 4.97
C ASN A 6 -33.55 31.49 4.83
N GLU A 7 -34.09 31.18 3.65
CA GLU A 7 -34.73 29.87 3.37
C GLU A 7 -33.76 28.84 2.76
N THR A 8 -32.60 29.30 2.29
CA THR A 8 -31.49 28.42 1.88
C THR A 8 -30.79 27.81 3.08
N LEU A 9 -30.79 28.48 4.22
CA LEU A 9 -30.16 28.06 5.49
C LEU A 9 -31.02 27.07 6.31
N ARG A 10 -31.76 26.21 5.60
CA ARG A 10 -32.49 25.05 6.14
C ARG A 10 -32.46 23.86 5.19
N LYS A 11 -31.96 24.04 3.96
CA LYS A 11 -31.68 22.95 3.00
C LYS A 11 -30.27 22.41 3.13
N ASP A 12 -29.37 23.14 3.78
CA ASP A 12 -27.97 22.73 3.95
C ASP A 12 -27.77 21.77 5.14
N ASP A 13 -28.67 21.77 6.14
CA ASP A 13 -28.72 20.73 7.19
C ASP A 13 -29.37 19.42 6.70
N LEU A 14 -29.96 19.45 5.50
CA LEU A 14 -30.38 18.27 4.74
C LEU A 14 -29.26 17.80 3.80
N PHE A 15 -28.06 18.37 3.91
CA PHE A 15 -26.85 17.76 3.36
C PHE A 15 -26.40 16.65 4.33
N ASP A 16 -27.06 15.50 4.15
CA ASP A 16 -26.34 14.25 4.04
C ASP A 16 -25.98 13.47 5.32
N SER A 17 -26.90 13.46 6.29
CA SER A 17 -26.95 12.35 7.28
C SER A 17 -27.35 11.01 6.64
N SER A 18 -27.81 11.04 5.37
CA SER A 18 -28.17 9.88 4.54
C SER A 18 -27.00 9.24 3.76
N SER A 19 -25.85 9.90 3.56
CA SER A 19 -24.65 9.24 3.00
C SER A 19 -23.91 8.36 3.99
N LEU A 20 -24.21 8.50 5.28
CA LEU A 20 -23.83 7.54 6.31
C LEU A 20 -24.56 6.18 6.16
N MET A 21 -25.49 6.08 5.20
CA MET A 21 -26.25 4.87 4.91
C MET A 21 -26.19 4.48 3.43
N ASN A 22 -25.01 4.61 2.79
CA ASN A 22 -24.72 3.89 1.55
C ASN A 22 -24.04 2.55 1.89
N PRO A 23 -24.55 1.40 1.40
CA PRO A 23 -24.14 0.07 1.83
C PRO A 23 -22.68 -0.17 1.44
N LEU A 24 -21.72 -0.06 2.38
CA LEU A 24 -20.28 -0.36 2.24
C LEU A 24 -19.81 -0.39 0.77
N SER A 25 -20.01 0.75 0.10
CA SER A 25 -20.12 0.84 -1.34
C SER A 25 -18.88 0.27 -2.03
N PHE A 26 -19.08 -0.36 -3.19
CA PHE A 26 -18.06 -0.84 -4.15
C PHE A 26 -16.87 0.12 -4.41
N ASN A 27 -16.89 1.33 -3.86
CA ASN A 27 -15.78 2.30 -3.82
C ASN A 27 -14.58 1.86 -2.96
N THR A 28 -14.76 1.04 -1.91
CA THR A 28 -13.64 0.61 -1.04
C THR A 28 -12.52 -0.10 -1.80
N PRO A 29 -12.78 -1.10 -2.67
CA PRO A 29 -11.73 -1.66 -3.52
C PRO A 29 -11.20 -0.66 -4.57
N GLY A 30 -12.03 0.27 -5.05
CA GLY A 30 -11.64 1.33 -5.99
C GLY A 30 -10.63 2.34 -5.43
N LEU A 31 -10.62 2.53 -4.09
CA LEU A 31 -9.65 3.38 -3.37
C LEU A 31 -8.37 2.64 -2.98
N LEU A 32 -8.43 1.31 -2.80
CA LEU A 32 -7.26 0.51 -2.47
C LEU A 32 -6.27 0.46 -3.64
N PHE A 33 -6.74 0.26 -4.87
CA PHE A 33 -5.87 0.18 -6.05
C PHE A 33 -4.91 1.39 -6.22
N PRO A 34 -5.37 2.66 -6.19
CA PRO A 34 -4.48 3.81 -6.26
C PRO A 34 -3.59 3.95 -5.02
N ALA A 35 -4.07 3.63 -3.82
CA ALA A 35 -3.27 3.69 -2.59
C ALA A 35 -2.10 2.67 -2.62
N ILE A 36 -2.35 1.44 -3.06
CA ILE A 36 -1.31 0.40 -3.23
C ILE A 36 -0.31 0.83 -4.29
N SER A 37 -0.78 1.40 -5.41
CA SER A 37 0.08 1.89 -6.49
C SER A 37 1.01 3.00 -6.00
N LEU A 38 0.50 3.92 -5.17
CA LEU A 38 1.28 4.99 -4.56
C LEU A 38 2.30 4.46 -3.54
N LEU A 39 1.89 3.48 -2.71
CA LEU A 39 2.77 2.80 -1.76
C LEU A 39 3.88 2.03 -2.48
N MET A 40 3.57 1.32 -3.57
CA MET A 40 4.56 0.68 -4.43
C MET A 40 5.53 1.68 -5.01
N LEU A 41 5.05 2.80 -5.57
CA LEU A 41 5.91 3.83 -6.16
C LEU A 41 6.88 4.42 -5.13
N ALA A 42 6.42 4.68 -3.90
CA ALA A 42 7.25 5.17 -2.81
C ALA A 42 8.33 4.14 -2.39
N TYR A 43 7.95 2.86 -2.25
CA TYR A 43 8.90 1.78 -1.93
C TYR A 43 9.90 1.51 -3.06
N THR A 44 9.44 1.56 -4.31
CA THR A 44 10.30 1.46 -5.49
C THR A 44 11.31 2.62 -5.52
N ASN A 45 10.91 3.84 -5.16
CA ASN A 45 11.81 4.98 -5.10
C ASN A 45 12.93 4.79 -4.05
N ARG A 46 12.59 4.28 -2.85
CA ARG A 46 13.56 3.92 -1.82
C ARG A 46 14.49 2.76 -2.24
N PHE A 47 13.95 1.77 -2.95
CA PHE A 47 14.72 0.66 -3.51
C PHE A 47 15.71 1.12 -4.58
N LEU A 48 15.28 1.98 -5.51
CA LEU A 48 16.13 2.52 -6.58
C LEU A 48 17.27 3.37 -6.00
N GLY A 49 17.01 4.17 -4.97
CA GLY A 49 18.05 4.95 -4.28
C GLY A 49 19.13 4.06 -3.67
N LEU A 50 18.73 3.03 -2.92
CA LEU A 50 19.68 2.07 -2.32
C LEU A 50 20.39 1.19 -3.37
N ALA A 51 19.71 0.85 -4.48
CA ALA A 51 20.32 0.12 -5.59
C ALA A 51 21.36 0.96 -6.34
N SER A 52 21.09 2.25 -6.55
CA SER A 52 22.05 3.21 -7.11
C SER A 52 23.27 3.36 -6.20
N LEU A 53 23.05 3.53 -4.90
CA LEU A 53 24.14 3.61 -3.92
C LEU A 53 24.99 2.32 -3.89
N SER A 54 24.35 1.15 -3.95
CA SER A 54 25.05 -0.13 -4.03
C SER A 54 25.90 -0.23 -5.31
N ARG A 55 25.41 0.24 -6.47
CA ARG A 55 26.19 0.25 -7.72
C ARG A 55 27.35 1.23 -7.66
N GLN A 56 27.16 2.41 -7.10
CA GLN A 56 28.24 3.39 -6.90
C GLN A 56 29.35 2.84 -5.99
N LEU A 57 28.98 2.16 -4.90
CA LEU A 57 29.95 1.51 -4.01
C LEU A 57 30.72 0.39 -4.72
N ILE A 58 30.07 -0.39 -5.59
CA ILE A 58 30.72 -1.42 -6.41
C ILE A 58 31.70 -0.79 -7.41
N GLY A 59 31.33 0.32 -8.06
CA GLY A 59 32.23 1.07 -8.95
C GLY A 59 33.48 1.58 -8.22
N LYS A 60 33.30 2.17 -7.03
CA LYS A 60 34.42 2.61 -6.19
C LYS A 60 35.32 1.46 -5.73
N PHE A 61 34.75 0.27 -5.50
CA PHE A 61 35.52 -0.92 -5.16
C PHE A 61 36.36 -1.42 -6.35
N GLN A 62 35.85 -1.35 -7.58
CA GLN A 62 36.61 -1.72 -8.79
C GLN A 62 37.79 -0.78 -9.05
N GLU A 63 37.65 0.51 -8.73
CA GLU A 63 38.69 1.52 -8.97
C GLU A 63 39.80 1.52 -7.91
N ASN A 64 39.46 1.28 -6.63
CA ASN A 64 40.42 1.41 -5.52
C ASN A 64 40.68 0.12 -4.73
N GLN A 65 40.04 -1.02 -5.08
CA GLN A 65 40.13 -2.33 -4.38
C GLN A 65 40.14 -2.27 -2.83
N ASN A 66 39.52 -1.23 -2.25
CA ASN A 66 39.54 -1.01 -0.81
C ASN A 66 38.75 -2.12 -0.10
N PRO A 67 39.40 -2.97 0.73
CA PRO A 67 38.75 -4.12 1.37
C PRO A 67 37.61 -3.71 2.30
N ASP A 68 37.62 -2.48 2.83
CA ASP A 68 36.58 -1.95 3.72
C ASP A 68 35.23 -1.67 3.04
N LEU A 69 35.19 -1.57 1.69
CA LEU A 69 33.93 -1.37 0.96
C LEU A 69 33.14 -2.67 0.79
N LEU A 70 33.82 -3.83 0.75
CA LEU A 70 33.19 -5.13 0.56
C LEU A 70 32.11 -5.45 1.63
N PRO A 71 32.37 -5.30 2.94
CA PRO A 71 31.36 -5.54 3.98
C PRO A 71 30.22 -4.50 3.94
N GLN A 72 30.50 -3.25 3.55
CA GLN A 72 29.46 -2.21 3.40
C GLN A 72 28.50 -2.53 2.26
N ILE A 73 29.02 -2.95 1.11
CA ILE A 73 28.21 -3.40 -0.03
C ILE A 73 27.32 -4.57 0.40
N ARG A 74 27.89 -5.57 1.09
CA ARG A 74 27.15 -6.75 1.53
C ARG A 74 25.99 -6.38 2.47
N ASN A 75 26.24 -5.51 3.45
CA ASN A 75 25.21 -5.04 4.38
C ASN A 75 24.12 -4.23 3.67
N LEU A 76 24.49 -3.38 2.72
CA LEU A 76 23.52 -2.56 1.97
C LEU A 76 22.62 -3.44 1.09
N ARG A 77 23.19 -4.43 0.39
CA ARG A 77 22.41 -5.41 -0.39
C ARG A 77 21.52 -6.29 0.48
N PHE A 78 21.98 -6.67 1.66
CA PHE A 78 21.17 -7.44 2.61
C PHE A 78 19.95 -6.63 3.09
N ARG A 79 20.15 -5.38 3.50
CA ARG A 79 19.06 -4.46 3.86
C ARG A 79 18.08 -4.27 2.70
N LEU A 80 18.59 -4.17 1.48
CA LEU A 80 17.78 -4.07 0.27
C LEU A 80 16.90 -5.30 0.08
N SER A 81 17.45 -6.49 0.27
CA SER A 81 16.71 -7.76 0.17
C SER A 81 15.60 -7.82 1.20
N LEU A 82 15.87 -7.42 2.45
CA LEU A 82 14.87 -7.37 3.52
C LEU A 82 13.69 -6.46 3.16
N ILE A 83 13.97 -5.24 2.65
CA ILE A 83 12.92 -4.30 2.23
C ILE A 83 12.07 -4.90 1.11
N ARG A 84 12.68 -5.60 0.15
CA ARG A 84 11.96 -6.27 -0.94
C ARG A 84 11.05 -7.38 -0.42
N HIS A 85 11.49 -8.17 0.55
CA HIS A 85 10.67 -9.23 1.14
C HIS A 85 9.47 -8.66 1.89
N THR A 86 9.64 -7.58 2.66
CA THR A 86 8.54 -6.87 3.33
C THR A 86 7.54 -6.30 2.32
N GLN A 87 8.01 -5.77 1.19
CA GLN A 87 7.15 -5.26 0.14
C GLN A 87 6.30 -6.37 -0.48
N SER A 88 6.91 -7.52 -0.80
CA SER A 88 6.18 -8.66 -1.37
C SER A 88 5.15 -9.26 -0.40
N SER A 89 5.49 -9.40 0.89
CA SER A 89 4.55 -9.93 1.89
C SER A 89 3.39 -8.97 2.13
N GLY A 90 3.65 -7.66 2.18
CA GLY A 90 2.61 -6.63 2.32
C GLY A 90 1.62 -6.62 1.14
N ILE A 91 2.10 -6.77 -0.10
CA ILE A 91 1.22 -6.91 -1.27
C ILE A 91 0.41 -8.20 -1.16
N LEU A 92 1.04 -9.32 -0.79
CA LEU A 92 0.37 -10.62 -0.65
C LEU A 92 -0.75 -10.58 0.40
N SER A 93 -0.48 -10.00 1.58
CA SER A 93 -1.48 -9.83 2.64
C SER A 93 -2.64 -8.95 2.19
N LEU A 94 -2.36 -7.86 1.47
CA LEU A 94 -3.39 -6.97 0.96
C LEU A 94 -4.23 -7.59 -0.16
N LEU A 95 -3.62 -8.37 -1.05
CA LEU A 95 -4.33 -9.15 -2.07
C LEU A 95 -5.19 -10.25 -1.44
N ALA A 96 -4.68 -10.95 -0.42
CA ALA A 96 -5.42 -11.95 0.33
C ALA A 96 -6.61 -11.33 1.08
N CYS A 97 -6.42 -10.15 1.70
CA CYS A 97 -7.47 -9.38 2.37
C CYS A 97 -8.55 -8.92 1.38
N THR A 98 -8.15 -8.37 0.23
CA THR A 98 -9.10 -7.95 -0.82
C THR A 98 -9.87 -9.15 -1.39
N SER A 99 -9.20 -10.29 -1.57
CA SER A 99 -9.82 -11.53 -2.02
C SER A 99 -10.79 -12.09 -0.96
N CYS A 100 -10.46 -11.98 0.32
CA CYS A 100 -11.35 -12.34 1.43
C CYS A 100 -12.62 -11.51 1.42
N LEU A 101 -12.50 -10.19 1.29
CA LEU A 101 -13.66 -9.28 1.21
C LEU A 101 -14.53 -9.59 -0.03
N THR A 102 -13.88 -9.95 -1.14
CA THR A 102 -14.59 -10.36 -2.36
C THR A 102 -15.32 -11.68 -2.17
N ALA A 103 -14.70 -12.70 -1.57
CA ALA A 103 -15.32 -13.99 -1.29
C ALA A 103 -16.52 -13.87 -0.34
N LEU A 104 -16.42 -12.97 0.66
CA LEU A 104 -17.53 -12.64 1.56
C LEU A 104 -18.69 -11.99 0.80
N ALA A 105 -18.42 -11.13 -0.19
CA ALA A 105 -19.44 -10.50 -1.01
C ALA A 105 -20.23 -11.50 -1.90
N PHE A 106 -19.64 -12.65 -2.20
CA PHE A 106 -20.28 -13.75 -2.95
C PHE A 106 -20.81 -14.88 -2.04
N ASP A 107 -20.89 -14.65 -0.72
CA ASP A 107 -21.40 -15.61 0.28
C ASP A 107 -20.60 -16.94 0.39
N PHE A 108 -19.36 -16.97 -0.09
CA PHE A 108 -18.47 -18.15 -0.01
C PHE A 108 -17.73 -18.22 1.33
N GLN A 109 -18.46 -18.60 2.39
CA GLN A 109 -17.95 -18.55 3.75
C GLN A 109 -16.71 -19.43 3.99
N GLY A 110 -16.63 -20.63 3.40
CA GLY A 110 -15.47 -21.53 3.54
C GLY A 110 -14.17 -20.95 2.96
N ILE A 111 -14.25 -20.26 1.82
CA ILE A 111 -13.10 -19.64 1.17
C ILE A 111 -12.66 -18.39 1.93
N ALA A 112 -13.62 -17.62 2.47
CA ALA A 112 -13.34 -16.45 3.29
C ALA A 112 -12.52 -16.79 4.54
N TRP A 113 -12.87 -17.86 5.26
CA TRP A 113 -12.10 -18.31 6.44
C TRP A 113 -10.67 -18.72 6.09
N SER A 114 -10.47 -19.44 4.98
CA SER A 114 -9.13 -19.83 4.54
C SER A 114 -8.30 -18.60 4.15
N LEU A 115 -8.87 -17.66 3.39
CA LEU A 115 -8.19 -16.44 2.95
C LEU A 115 -7.82 -15.53 4.11
N PHE A 116 -8.72 -15.40 5.10
CA PHE A 116 -8.46 -14.67 6.33
C PHE A 116 -7.26 -15.24 7.09
N GLY A 117 -7.19 -16.57 7.23
CA GLY A 117 -6.05 -17.25 7.84
C GLY A 117 -4.74 -16.99 7.09
N THR A 118 -4.76 -17.06 5.75
CA THR A 118 -3.56 -16.77 4.94
C THR A 118 -3.12 -15.31 5.00
N ALA A 119 -4.06 -14.37 5.11
CA ALA A 119 -3.77 -12.94 5.23
C ALA A 119 -3.14 -12.59 6.59
N LEU A 120 -3.49 -13.33 7.65
CA LEU A 120 -2.95 -13.12 9.00
C LEU A 120 -1.56 -13.73 9.18
N PHE A 121 -1.22 -14.77 8.42
CA PHE A 121 0.09 -15.42 8.46
C PHE A 121 1.18 -14.63 7.72
N PHE A 122 0.81 -13.81 6.74
CA PHE A 122 1.71 -13.01 5.89
C PHE A 122 1.86 -11.57 6.37
#